data_AF-A0A172T1B5-F1
#
_entry.id   AF-A0A172T1B5-F1
#
_cell.length_a   1.000
_cell.length_b   1.000
_cell.length_c   1.000
_cell.angle_alpha   90.00
_cell.angle_beta   90.00
_cell.angle_gamma   90.00
#
_symmetry.space_group_name_H-M   'P 1'
#
loop_
_entity.id
_entity.type
_entity.pdbx_description
1 polymer ?
#
loop_
_entity_poly.entity_id
_entity_poly.type
_entity_poly.pdbx_seq_one_letter_code
_entity_poly.pdbx_strand_id
1 'polypeptide(L)'
;MSDRNEMKYLEQIFEEYKKGAKKIRKLLEQGTEKLEIGDIVAIYGEDIVYGLVFEKIGEMYNVIFLTTELVLGGAGYKIEIDHMVRSLKVTPINFYISPKYCEVVGRVKKDEFEKILDNFKKMANRYKGIWKKFYNFEINRIKIFYDAFLSSMINYEEHSENEDDEKIIDLSKFFKKEELEKLLPSIAAASTSDKYENIIIEVSDGFANLYLPDELIGKEAELYLSGKLIYTGKLPGTVKFAVGHNFPSALLKEKLQIKLKEG
;
A
#
# COMPACT_ATOMS: atom_id res chain seq x y z
N MET A 1 43.20 -15.91 8.08
CA MET A 1 43.10 -15.41 9.48
C MET A 1 42.46 -14.02 9.58
N SER A 2 42.34 -13.25 8.48
CA SER A 2 41.76 -11.89 8.46
C SER A 2 40.23 -11.83 8.70
N ASP A 3 39.45 -12.65 7.98
CA ASP A 3 37.98 -12.55 7.96
C ASP A 3 37.28 -12.83 9.31
N ARG A 4 37.90 -13.63 10.18
CA ARG A 4 37.29 -14.02 11.46
C ARG A 4 37.38 -12.91 12.51
N ASN A 5 38.41 -12.06 12.42
CA ASN A 5 38.55 -10.88 13.28
C ASN A 5 37.69 -9.72 12.77
N GLU A 6 37.58 -9.57 11.45
CA GLU A 6 36.70 -8.59 10.81
C GLU A 6 35.23 -8.84 11.17
N MET A 7 34.75 -10.09 11.09
CA MET A 7 33.37 -10.40 11.47
C MET A 7 33.09 -10.17 12.96
N LYS A 8 34.04 -10.49 13.85
CA LYS A 8 33.90 -10.17 15.29
C LYS A 8 33.82 -8.67 15.54
N TYR A 9 34.61 -7.88 14.82
CA TYR A 9 34.59 -6.42 14.93
C TYR A 9 33.26 -5.83 14.44
N LEU A 10 32.74 -6.30 13.30
CA LEU A 10 31.42 -5.90 12.80
C LEU A 10 30.29 -6.28 13.77
N GLU A 11 30.40 -7.44 14.43
CA GLU A 11 29.47 -7.84 15.48
C GLU A 11 29.53 -6.91 16.70
N GLN A 12 30.72 -6.50 17.14
CA GLN A 12 30.88 -5.53 18.22
C GLN A 12 30.25 -4.18 17.89
N ILE A 13 30.54 -3.62 16.70
CA ILE A 13 29.92 -2.38 16.23
C ILE A 13 28.39 -2.50 16.24
N PHE A 14 27.86 -3.63 15.73
CA PHE A 14 26.41 -3.83 15.70
C PHE A 14 25.79 -3.94 17.10
N GLU A 15 26.46 -4.60 18.05
CA GLU A 15 26.00 -4.66 19.44
C GLU A 15 26.01 -3.29 20.12
N GLU A 16 27.02 -2.47 19.85
CA GLU A 16 27.08 -1.09 20.36
C GLU A 16 25.99 -0.22 19.74
N TYR A 17 25.82 -0.30 18.42
CA TYR A 17 24.77 0.41 17.70
C TYR A 17 23.38 0.11 18.28
N LYS A 18 23.06 -1.17 18.52
CA LYS A 18 21.77 -1.59 19.11
C LYS A 18 21.48 -0.99 20.48
N LYS A 19 22.51 -0.65 21.26
CA LYS A 19 22.33 -0.04 22.60
C LYS A 19 21.91 1.43 22.49
N GLY A 20 22.35 2.12 21.44
CA GLY A 20 22.03 3.54 21.20
C GLY A 20 20.78 3.76 20.37
N ALA A 21 20.54 2.89 19.38
CA ALA A 21 19.44 3.03 18.42
C ALA A 21 18.07 2.85 19.09
N LYS A 22 17.16 3.81 18.88
CA LYS A 22 15.81 3.76 19.45
C LYS A 22 14.79 3.38 18.38
N LYS A 23 13.83 2.53 18.77
CA LYS A 23 12.66 2.23 17.92
C LYS A 23 11.81 3.48 17.78
N ILE A 24 11.47 3.83 16.54
CA ILE A 24 10.56 4.95 16.25
C ILE A 24 9.13 4.50 16.54
N ARG A 25 8.42 5.25 17.38
CA ARG A 25 7.01 5.01 17.70
C ARG A 25 6.16 6.26 17.52
N LYS A 26 6.79 7.44 17.44
CA LYS A 26 6.11 8.70 17.18
C LYS A 26 6.91 9.51 16.18
N LEU A 27 6.20 10.16 15.27
CA LEU A 27 6.78 11.07 14.29
C LEU A 27 6.44 12.51 14.68
N LEU A 28 7.40 13.41 14.45
CA LEU A 28 7.22 14.84 14.65
C LEU A 28 6.92 15.49 13.31
N GLU A 29 5.82 16.24 13.24
CA GLU A 29 5.48 17.01 12.04
C GLU A 29 6.51 18.14 11.84
N GLN A 30 7.00 18.26 10.61
CA GLN A 30 7.96 19.27 10.17
C GLN A 30 7.31 20.29 9.21
N GLY A 31 6.11 20.00 8.71
CA GLY A 31 5.34 20.96 7.89
C GLY A 31 5.73 20.99 6.42
N THR A 32 6.53 20.04 5.91
CA THR A 32 6.80 19.94 4.48
C THR A 32 5.53 19.52 3.73
N GLU A 33 5.12 20.32 2.75
CA GLU A 33 3.88 20.08 2.00
C GLU A 33 4.07 19.07 0.86
N LYS A 34 5.25 19.05 0.23
CA LYS A 34 5.53 18.23 -0.94
C LYS A 34 7.00 17.84 -1.00
N LEU A 35 7.25 16.64 -1.53
CA LEU A 35 8.58 16.12 -1.81
C LEU A 35 8.77 15.90 -3.31
N GLU A 36 10.01 15.91 -3.77
CA GLU A 36 10.38 15.61 -5.13
C GLU A 36 11.31 14.39 -5.21
N ILE A 37 11.28 13.71 -6.36
CA ILE A 37 12.23 12.62 -6.63
C ILE A 37 13.66 13.19 -6.59
N GLY A 38 14.51 12.50 -5.85
CA GLY A 38 15.90 12.90 -5.57
C GLY A 38 16.08 13.70 -4.29
N ASP A 39 15.01 14.06 -3.57
CA ASP A 39 15.15 14.74 -2.28
C ASP A 39 15.66 13.77 -1.20
N ILE A 40 16.62 14.25 -0.41
CA ILE A 40 17.08 13.59 0.80
C ILE A 40 16.33 14.21 1.97
N VAL A 41 15.67 13.36 2.76
CA VAL A 41 14.83 13.79 3.86
C VAL A 41 15.34 13.28 5.20
N ALA A 42 15.16 14.10 6.23
CA ALA A 42 15.26 13.69 7.63
C ALA A 42 13.86 13.61 8.23
N ILE A 43 13.62 12.56 9.03
CA ILE A 43 12.36 12.32 9.71
C ILE A 43 12.66 12.19 11.20
N TYR A 44 11.98 13.02 11.98
CA TYR A 44 12.23 13.15 13.40
C TYR A 44 11.24 12.31 14.22
N GLY A 45 11.77 11.56 15.16
CA GLY A 45 11.01 10.82 16.17
C GLY A 45 11.83 10.65 17.44
N GLU A 46 11.75 9.47 18.06
CA GLU A 46 12.66 9.11 19.15
C GLU A 46 14.12 8.98 18.72
N ASP A 47 14.33 8.79 17.41
CA ASP A 47 15.60 8.77 16.71
C ASP A 47 15.40 9.37 15.31
N ILE A 48 16.47 9.65 14.60
CA ILE A 48 16.41 10.27 13.28
C ILE A 48 16.50 9.21 12.20
N VAL A 49 15.60 9.29 11.23
CA VAL A 49 15.56 8.42 10.06
C VAL A 49 15.83 9.26 8.84
N TYR A 50 16.78 8.83 8.01
CA TYR A 50 17.07 9.48 6.75
C TYR A 50 16.54 8.64 5.58
N GLY A 51 16.02 9.32 4.57
CA GLY A 51 15.47 8.71 3.37
C GLY A 51 15.89 9.43 2.09
N LEU A 52 15.99 8.70 0.98
CA LEU A 52 16.05 9.29 -0.37
C LEU A 52 14.76 9.00 -1.12
N VAL A 53 14.05 10.05 -1.54
CA VAL A 53 12.82 9.94 -2.32
C VAL A 53 13.13 9.45 -3.73
N PHE A 54 12.54 8.32 -4.11
CA PHE A 54 12.78 7.75 -5.45
C PHE A 54 11.52 7.50 -6.26
N GLU A 55 10.36 7.46 -5.62
CA GLU A 55 9.08 7.21 -6.28
C GLU A 55 7.94 7.83 -5.45
N LYS A 56 6.86 8.21 -6.13
CA LYS A 56 5.62 8.70 -5.52
C LYS A 56 4.50 7.69 -5.80
N ILE A 57 3.75 7.29 -4.77
CA ILE A 57 2.61 6.37 -4.86
C ILE A 57 1.42 7.01 -4.15
N GLY A 58 0.41 7.44 -4.91
CA GLY A 58 -0.72 8.19 -4.37
C GLY A 58 -0.25 9.45 -3.64
N GLU A 59 -0.68 9.62 -2.39
CA GLU A 59 -0.26 10.73 -1.51
C GLU A 59 1.03 10.45 -0.72
N MET A 60 1.60 9.25 -0.86
CA MET A 60 2.78 8.80 -0.14
C MET A 60 4.02 8.79 -1.05
N TYR A 61 5.20 8.85 -0.43
CA TYR A 61 6.49 8.80 -1.12
C TYR A 61 7.26 7.57 -0.70
N ASN A 62 7.73 6.81 -1.68
CA ASN A 62 8.62 5.68 -1.47
C ASN A 62 10.05 6.21 -1.34
N VAL A 63 10.70 5.84 -0.25
CA VAL A 63 12.03 6.32 0.09
C VAL A 63 12.98 5.18 0.40
N ILE A 64 14.22 5.31 -0.05
CA ILE A 64 15.30 4.39 0.32
C ILE A 64 15.82 4.80 1.68
N PHE A 65 15.85 3.87 2.64
CA PHE A 65 16.46 4.11 3.93
C PHE A 65 17.96 4.34 3.80
N LEU A 66 18.41 5.43 4.40
CA LEU A 66 19.81 5.81 4.45
C LEU A 66 20.32 5.67 5.88
N THR A 67 21.42 4.96 6.06
CA THR A 67 22.01 4.77 7.39
C THR A 67 23.16 5.75 7.64
N THR A 68 23.24 6.22 8.88
CA THR A 68 24.41 6.93 9.44
C THR A 68 25.56 5.97 9.74
N GLU A 69 25.29 4.66 9.86
CA GLU A 69 26.28 3.63 10.15
C GLU A 69 27.04 3.22 8.89
N LEU A 70 28.06 4.00 8.53
CA LEU A 70 28.80 3.81 7.27
C LEU A 70 29.48 2.42 7.15
N VAL A 71 29.90 1.84 8.28
CA VAL A 71 30.51 0.50 8.31
C VAL A 71 29.45 -0.59 8.13
N LEU A 72 28.35 -0.51 8.87
CA LEU A 72 27.25 -1.47 8.79
C LEU A 72 26.39 -1.31 7.52
N GLY A 73 26.47 -0.17 6.82
CA GLY A 73 25.89 0.00 5.49
C GLY A 73 26.64 -0.76 4.38
N GLY A 74 27.75 -1.46 4.69
CA GLY A 74 28.38 -2.43 3.79
C GLY A 74 28.84 -1.85 2.45
N ALA A 75 28.33 -2.35 1.33
CA ALA A 75 28.67 -1.88 -0.01
C ALA A 75 27.74 -0.77 -0.56
N GLY A 76 26.93 -0.16 0.32
CA GLY A 76 26.04 0.93 -0.06
C GLY A 76 26.75 2.15 -0.63
N TYR A 77 26.12 2.80 -1.59
CA TYR A 77 26.60 4.07 -2.14
C TYR A 77 26.60 5.13 -1.04
N LYS A 78 27.71 5.89 -0.94
CA LYS A 78 27.86 6.95 0.06
C LYS A 78 27.32 8.27 -0.51
N ILE A 79 26.47 8.93 0.25
CA ILE A 79 25.87 10.22 -0.10
C ILE A 79 26.38 11.25 0.92
N GLU A 80 26.89 12.38 0.44
CA GLU A 80 27.30 13.50 1.28
C GLU A 80 26.10 14.44 1.50
N ILE A 81 25.90 14.89 2.73
CA ILE A 81 24.87 15.84 3.11
C ILE A 81 25.44 16.86 4.11
N ASP A 82 24.77 18.00 4.28
CA ASP A 82 25.12 18.99 5.30
C ASP A 82 23.98 19.11 6.30
N HIS A 83 23.97 18.20 7.27
CA HIS A 83 22.99 18.14 8.36
C HIS A 83 23.70 17.73 9.66
N MET A 84 22.98 17.15 10.63
CA MET A 84 23.57 16.59 11.86
C MET A 84 24.64 15.52 11.61
N VAL A 85 24.65 14.92 10.42
CA VAL A 85 25.74 14.07 9.94
C VAL A 85 26.22 14.60 8.59
N ARG A 86 27.46 14.26 8.23
CA ARG A 86 28.05 14.67 6.95
C ARG A 86 27.82 13.68 5.81
N SER A 87 27.51 12.44 6.16
CA SER A 87 27.35 11.41 5.15
C SER A 87 26.42 10.31 5.60
N LEU A 88 25.74 9.74 4.60
CA LEU A 88 24.84 8.63 4.74
C LEU A 88 25.22 7.53 3.76
N LYS A 89 24.68 6.33 3.99
CA LYS A 89 24.92 5.18 3.12
C LYS A 89 23.61 4.53 2.72
N VAL A 90 23.50 4.23 1.43
CA VAL A 90 22.34 3.53 0.85
C VAL A 90 22.23 2.13 1.46
N THR A 91 21.01 1.72 1.76
CA THR A 91 20.70 0.38 2.29
C THR A 91 19.70 -0.32 1.35
N PRO A 92 19.49 -1.65 1.45
CA PRO A 92 18.50 -2.35 0.64
C PRO A 92 17.05 -2.19 1.17
N ILE A 93 16.82 -1.28 2.11
CA ILE A 93 15.52 -1.08 2.76
C ILE A 93 14.84 0.12 2.10
N ASN A 94 13.56 -0.02 1.77
CA ASN A 94 12.70 1.10 1.42
C ASN A 94 11.48 1.14 2.33
N PHE A 95 10.90 2.32 2.49
CA PHE A 95 9.69 2.54 3.28
C PHE A 95 8.91 3.72 2.71
N TYR A 96 7.70 3.94 3.21
CA TYR A 96 6.82 4.99 2.70
C TYR A 96 6.60 6.08 3.74
N ILE A 97 6.52 7.32 3.26
CA ILE A 97 6.39 8.50 4.11
C ILE A 97 5.38 9.49 3.57
N SER A 98 4.79 10.24 4.50
CA SER A 98 4.01 11.43 4.20
C SER A 98 4.89 12.68 4.33
N PRO A 99 4.82 13.66 3.40
CA PRO A 99 5.64 14.87 3.41
C PRO A 99 5.64 15.61 4.74
N LYS A 100 4.49 15.67 5.42
CA LYS A 100 4.32 16.48 6.64
C LYS A 100 5.27 16.12 7.78
N TYR A 101 5.85 14.92 7.80
CA TYR A 101 6.82 14.47 8.82
C TYR A 101 8.29 14.66 8.41
N CYS A 102 8.55 15.27 7.25
CA CYS A 102 9.87 15.29 6.63
C CYS A 102 10.46 16.69 6.66
N GLU A 103 11.76 16.79 6.88
CA GLU A 103 12.57 17.95 6.52
C GLU A 103 13.42 17.58 5.30
N VAL A 104 13.44 18.42 4.26
CA VAL A 104 14.35 18.23 3.12
C VAL A 104 15.74 18.75 3.52
N VAL A 105 16.71 17.84 3.64
CA VAL A 105 18.08 18.14 4.09
C VAL A 105 19.11 18.10 2.97
N GLY A 106 18.67 17.80 1.75
CA GLY A 106 19.54 17.80 0.58
C GLY A 106 18.83 17.27 -0.65
N ARG A 107 19.54 17.28 -1.78
CA ARG A 107 19.05 16.74 -3.05
C ARG A 107 20.17 16.14 -3.86
N VAL A 108 19.95 14.95 -4.40
CA VAL A 108 20.93 14.31 -5.29
C VAL A 108 20.77 14.80 -6.73
N LYS A 109 21.90 14.91 -7.43
CA LYS A 109 21.91 15.24 -8.86
C LYS A 109 21.39 14.04 -9.67
N LYS A 110 20.80 14.32 -10.84
CA LYS A 110 20.20 13.28 -11.70
C LYS A 110 21.17 12.12 -12.03
N ASP A 111 22.41 12.46 -12.42
CA ASP A 111 23.43 11.46 -12.76
C ASP A 111 23.88 10.59 -11.57
N GLU A 112 23.75 11.13 -10.35
CA GLU A 112 24.06 10.43 -9.11
C GLU A 112 22.87 9.58 -8.63
N PHE A 113 21.65 10.10 -8.80
CA PHE A 113 20.41 9.40 -8.49
C PHE A 113 20.33 8.03 -9.19
N GLU A 114 20.63 7.97 -10.49
CA GLU A 114 20.62 6.70 -11.24
C GLU A 114 21.61 5.68 -10.68
N LYS A 115 22.81 6.12 -10.24
CA LYS A 115 23.81 5.25 -9.61
C LYS A 115 23.32 4.74 -8.25
N ILE A 116 22.66 5.58 -7.48
CA ILE A 116 22.07 5.19 -6.19
C ILE A 116 20.98 4.15 -6.40
N LEU A 117 20.07 4.33 -7.37
CA LEU A 117 19.01 3.37 -7.67
C LEU A 117 19.56 2.01 -8.12
N ASP A 118 20.58 2.01 -8.97
CA ASP A 118 21.25 0.77 -9.39
C ASP A 118 21.95 0.08 -8.20
N ASN A 119 22.62 0.84 -7.33
CA ASN A 119 23.21 0.31 -6.09
C ASN A 119 22.15 -0.32 -5.17
N PHE A 120 21.04 0.39 -4.92
CA PHE A 120 19.90 -0.09 -4.14
C PHE A 120 19.36 -1.43 -4.67
N LYS A 121 19.07 -1.50 -5.98
CA LYS A 121 18.60 -2.73 -6.65
C LYS A 121 19.60 -3.89 -6.53
N LYS A 122 20.90 -3.61 -6.67
CA LYS A 122 21.96 -4.61 -6.52
C LYS A 122 22.10 -5.11 -5.07
N MET A 123 21.86 -4.26 -4.08
CA MET A 123 21.96 -4.62 -2.67
C MET A 123 20.83 -5.56 -2.24
N ALA A 124 19.61 -5.40 -2.76
CA ALA A 124 18.45 -6.22 -2.42
C ALA A 124 18.70 -7.73 -2.53
N ASN A 125 19.59 -8.15 -3.44
CA ASN A 125 19.89 -9.56 -3.72
C ASN A 125 21.11 -10.14 -2.98
N ARG A 126 21.81 -9.35 -2.12
CA ARG A 126 23.21 -9.67 -1.77
C ARG A 126 23.58 -9.69 -0.28
N TYR A 127 22.68 -9.41 0.66
CA TYR A 127 23.08 -9.29 2.07
C TYR A 127 22.94 -10.60 2.88
N LYS A 128 24.06 -11.04 3.46
CA LYS A 128 24.19 -12.21 4.35
C LYS A 128 24.94 -11.81 5.64
N GLY A 129 24.90 -12.69 6.65
CA GLY A 129 25.68 -12.51 7.88
C GLY A 129 25.25 -11.27 8.69
N ILE A 130 26.24 -10.48 9.14
CA ILE A 130 26.02 -9.32 10.01
C ILE A 130 25.17 -8.24 9.36
N TRP A 131 25.33 -7.98 8.06
CA TRP A 131 24.52 -7.01 7.33
C TRP A 131 23.04 -7.40 7.30
N LYS A 132 22.74 -8.70 7.17
CA LYS A 132 21.35 -9.18 7.29
C LYS A 132 20.78 -8.94 8.69
N LYS A 133 21.57 -9.17 9.74
CA LYS A 133 21.15 -8.88 11.12
C LYS A 133 20.88 -7.38 11.31
N PHE A 134 21.77 -6.53 10.79
CA PHE A 134 21.65 -5.07 10.84
C PHE A 134 20.42 -4.56 10.10
N TYR A 135 20.22 -4.94 8.83
CA TYR A 135 19.05 -4.48 8.06
C TYR A 135 17.73 -4.98 8.66
N ASN A 136 17.68 -6.22 9.16
CA ASN A 136 16.49 -6.71 9.86
C ASN A 136 16.21 -5.93 11.15
N PHE A 137 17.25 -5.49 11.87
CA PHE A 137 17.08 -4.63 13.03
C PHE A 137 16.52 -3.26 12.62
N GLU A 138 17.06 -2.64 11.56
CA GLU A 138 16.55 -1.37 11.03
C GLU A 138 15.09 -1.45 10.61
N ILE A 139 14.70 -2.49 9.85
CA ILE A 139 13.29 -2.71 9.47
C ILE A 139 12.38 -2.73 10.70
N ASN A 140 12.81 -3.39 11.78
CA ASN A 140 12.05 -3.42 13.03
C ASN A 140 12.03 -2.07 13.76
N ARG A 141 13.13 -1.29 13.67
CA ARG A 141 13.27 0.05 14.26
C ARG A 141 12.31 1.03 13.60
N ILE A 142 12.15 0.93 12.29
CA ILE A 142 11.35 1.84 11.46
C ILE A 142 9.94 1.29 11.13
N LYS A 143 9.50 0.23 11.83
CA LYS A 143 8.23 -0.48 11.54
C LYS A 143 7.01 0.45 11.40
N ILE A 144 6.97 1.54 12.15
CA ILE A 144 5.88 2.53 12.12
C ILE A 144 5.57 3.04 10.71
N PHE A 145 6.54 3.17 9.82
CA PHE A 145 6.28 3.65 8.46
C PHE A 145 5.55 2.61 7.60
N TYR A 146 5.85 1.32 7.80
CA TYR A 146 5.10 0.25 7.13
C TYR A 146 3.68 0.14 7.69
N ASP A 147 3.54 0.24 9.02
CA ASP A 147 2.22 0.24 9.66
C ASP A 147 1.38 1.44 9.18
N ALA A 148 1.97 2.64 9.11
CA ALA A 148 1.31 3.84 8.59
C ALA A 148 0.97 3.73 7.10
N PHE A 149 1.85 3.13 6.29
CA PHE A 149 1.56 2.85 4.88
C PHE A 149 0.40 1.87 4.74
N LEU A 150 0.43 0.76 5.45
CA LEU A 150 -0.65 -0.24 5.42
C LEU A 150 -1.95 0.38 5.90
N SER A 151 -1.95 1.17 6.98
CA SER A 151 -3.15 1.93 7.40
C SER A 151 -3.58 2.94 6.36
N SER A 152 -2.66 3.62 5.67
CA SER A 152 -3.03 4.52 4.57
C SER A 152 -3.54 3.79 3.35
N MET A 153 -3.08 2.56 3.09
CA MET A 153 -3.56 1.71 1.99
C MET A 153 -4.89 1.06 2.34
N ILE A 154 -5.11 0.66 3.60
CA ILE A 154 -6.42 0.21 4.09
C ILE A 154 -7.41 1.37 4.07
N ASN A 155 -7.02 2.54 4.57
CA ASN A 155 -7.85 3.75 4.46
C ASN A 155 -8.00 4.20 3.01
N TYR A 156 -7.01 3.96 2.13
CA TYR A 156 -7.14 4.19 0.70
C TYR A 156 -7.99 3.10 0.07
N GLU A 157 -8.05 1.86 0.53
CA GLU A 157 -9.02 0.87 0.04
C GLU A 157 -10.42 1.19 0.56
N GLU A 158 -10.54 1.73 1.77
CA GLU A 158 -11.78 2.22 2.39
C GLU A 158 -12.19 3.64 1.92
N HIS A 159 -11.31 4.44 1.30
CA HIS A 159 -11.57 5.80 0.79
C HIS A 159 -11.31 5.94 -0.72
N SER A 160 -10.69 4.94 -1.36
CA SER A 160 -10.71 4.65 -2.80
C SER A 160 -11.79 3.63 -3.14
N GLU A 161 -12.71 3.36 -2.21
CA GLU A 161 -14.13 3.59 -2.51
C GLU A 161 -14.31 5.07 -2.94
N ASN A 162 -13.67 5.46 -4.05
CA ASN A 162 -13.96 6.69 -4.74
C ASN A 162 -15.44 6.57 -5.11
N GLU A 163 -16.23 7.51 -4.62
CA GLU A 163 -17.67 7.68 -4.89
C GLU A 163 -18.02 7.77 -6.40
N ASP A 164 -17.03 7.74 -7.30
CA ASP A 164 -17.18 7.70 -8.76
C ASP A 164 -17.02 6.28 -9.38
N ASP A 165 -16.40 5.32 -8.68
CA ASP A 165 -16.16 3.94 -9.16
C ASP A 165 -16.99 2.86 -8.45
N GLU A 166 -17.89 3.28 -7.57
CA GLU A 166 -18.84 2.40 -6.92
C GLU A 166 -20.28 2.88 -7.07
N LYS A 167 -21.16 1.99 -7.54
CA LYS A 167 -22.60 2.26 -7.57
C LYS A 167 -23.35 1.36 -6.61
N ILE A 168 -23.90 1.96 -5.55
CA ILE A 168 -24.86 1.30 -4.66
C ILE A 168 -26.26 1.38 -5.27
N ILE A 169 -26.88 0.22 -5.49
CA ILE A 169 -28.26 0.07 -5.93
C ILE A 169 -29.03 -0.60 -4.80
N ASP A 170 -29.95 0.16 -4.21
CA ASP A 170 -30.84 -0.32 -3.18
C ASP A 170 -31.99 -1.12 -3.79
N LEU A 171 -31.95 -2.45 -3.64
CA LEU A 171 -32.94 -3.35 -4.23
C LEU A 171 -34.33 -3.21 -3.59
N SER A 172 -34.43 -2.67 -2.38
CA SER A 172 -35.73 -2.41 -1.74
C SER A 172 -36.58 -1.38 -2.50
N LYS A 173 -35.95 -0.54 -3.33
CA LYS A 173 -36.65 0.40 -4.23
C LYS A 173 -37.29 -0.29 -5.42
N PHE A 174 -36.83 -1.51 -5.75
CA PHE A 174 -37.28 -2.25 -6.92
C PHE A 174 -38.12 -3.48 -6.54
N PHE A 175 -37.96 -4.05 -5.36
CA PHE A 175 -38.67 -5.26 -4.93
C PHE A 175 -39.30 -5.07 -3.57
N LYS A 176 -40.48 -5.65 -3.36
CA LYS A 176 -41.03 -5.76 -2.00
C LYS A 176 -40.18 -6.72 -1.19
N LYS A 177 -40.13 -6.53 0.13
CA LYS A 177 -39.36 -7.40 1.05
C LYS A 177 -39.65 -8.89 0.83
N GLU A 178 -40.92 -9.25 0.73
CA GLU A 178 -41.38 -10.64 0.51
C GLU A 178 -40.95 -11.21 -0.85
N GLU A 179 -40.86 -10.37 -1.88
CA GLU A 179 -40.38 -10.77 -3.22
C GLU A 179 -38.87 -10.97 -3.19
N LEU A 180 -38.15 -10.06 -2.54
CA LEU A 180 -36.71 -10.09 -2.43
C LEU A 180 -36.22 -11.27 -1.57
N GLU A 181 -36.90 -11.59 -0.47
CA GLU A 181 -36.65 -12.80 0.34
C GLU A 181 -36.91 -14.10 -0.43
N LYS A 182 -37.88 -14.12 -1.36
CA LYS A 182 -38.11 -15.28 -2.26
C LYS A 182 -37.05 -15.38 -3.35
N LEU A 183 -36.58 -14.25 -3.87
CA LEU A 183 -35.57 -14.20 -4.92
C LEU A 183 -34.17 -14.53 -4.40
N LEU A 184 -33.83 -14.02 -3.22
CA LEU A 184 -32.53 -14.14 -2.56
C LEU A 184 -32.77 -14.55 -1.09
N PRO A 185 -33.03 -15.84 -0.80
CA PRO A 185 -33.31 -16.31 0.55
C PRO A 185 -32.11 -16.14 1.49
N SER A 186 -32.41 -15.71 2.72
CA SER A 186 -31.40 -15.47 3.75
C SER A 186 -30.71 -16.75 4.20
N ILE A 187 -29.39 -16.67 4.47
CA ILE A 187 -28.58 -17.76 5.00
C ILE A 187 -27.77 -17.32 6.22
N ALA A 188 -27.48 -18.27 7.10
CA ALA A 188 -26.63 -18.08 8.27
C ALA A 188 -25.13 -18.24 7.94
N ALA A 189 -24.68 -17.70 6.80
CA ALA A 189 -23.26 -17.67 6.43
C ALA A 189 -22.70 -16.24 6.60
N ALA A 190 -21.47 -16.14 7.11
CA ALA A 190 -20.80 -14.85 7.30
C ALA A 190 -20.50 -14.15 5.96
N SER A 191 -20.10 -14.91 4.94
CA SER A 191 -19.96 -14.44 3.57
C SER A 191 -20.04 -15.58 2.57
N THR A 192 -20.37 -15.26 1.31
CA THR A 192 -20.27 -16.21 0.19
C THR A 192 -19.66 -15.52 -1.03
N SER A 193 -18.92 -16.26 -1.84
CA SER A 193 -18.31 -15.73 -3.08
C SER A 193 -18.47 -16.70 -4.24
N ASP A 194 -18.67 -16.19 -5.45
CA ASP A 194 -18.73 -16.97 -6.69
C ASP A 194 -18.15 -16.14 -7.84
N LYS A 195 -17.76 -16.81 -8.94
CA LYS A 195 -17.23 -16.21 -10.15
C LYS A 195 -18.10 -16.56 -11.36
N TYR A 196 -18.45 -15.57 -12.17
CA TYR A 196 -19.26 -15.72 -13.37
C TYR A 196 -18.71 -14.91 -14.54
N GLU A 197 -18.31 -15.54 -15.65
CA GLU A 197 -17.86 -14.85 -16.88
C GLU A 197 -16.87 -13.68 -16.64
N ASN A 198 -15.97 -13.85 -15.65
CA ASN A 198 -14.98 -12.87 -15.16
C ASN A 198 -15.47 -11.78 -14.20
N ILE A 199 -16.73 -11.80 -13.79
CA ILE A 199 -17.28 -11.01 -12.69
C ILE A 199 -17.11 -11.80 -11.39
N ILE A 200 -16.63 -11.15 -10.33
CA ILE A 200 -16.59 -11.71 -8.98
C ILE A 200 -17.81 -11.19 -8.22
N ILE A 201 -18.57 -12.11 -7.63
CA ILE A 201 -19.71 -11.79 -6.77
C ILE A 201 -19.34 -12.17 -5.35
N GLU A 202 -19.37 -11.20 -4.45
CA GLU A 202 -19.17 -11.39 -3.02
C GLU A 202 -20.42 -10.92 -2.26
N VAL A 203 -20.94 -11.75 -1.36
CA VAL A 203 -22.07 -11.41 -0.50
C VAL A 203 -21.59 -11.40 0.93
N SER A 204 -21.62 -10.22 1.56
CA SER A 204 -21.23 -10.00 2.96
C SER A 204 -22.03 -8.84 3.53
N ASP A 205 -22.30 -8.90 4.84
CA ASP A 205 -22.93 -7.82 5.61
C ASP A 205 -24.22 -7.23 5.00
N GLY A 206 -25.02 -8.07 4.32
CA GLY A 206 -26.26 -7.64 3.67
C GLY A 206 -26.10 -6.92 2.32
N PHE A 207 -24.88 -6.90 1.78
CA PHE A 207 -24.56 -6.40 0.45
C PHE A 207 -24.13 -7.51 -0.48
N ALA A 208 -24.37 -7.32 -1.78
CA ALA A 208 -23.76 -8.10 -2.83
C ALA A 208 -22.88 -7.21 -3.70
N ASN A 209 -21.57 -7.43 -3.63
CA ASN A 209 -20.55 -6.69 -4.33
C ASN A 209 -20.24 -7.42 -5.65
N LEU A 210 -20.38 -6.72 -6.76
CA LEU A 210 -20.05 -7.19 -8.08
C LEU A 210 -18.82 -6.45 -8.57
N TYR A 211 -17.70 -7.16 -8.65
CA TYR A 211 -16.47 -6.64 -9.21
C TYR A 211 -16.46 -6.96 -10.71
N LEU A 212 -16.56 -5.91 -11.52
CA LEU A 212 -16.64 -6.03 -12.97
C LEU A 212 -15.23 -6.06 -13.58
N PRO A 213 -14.99 -6.84 -14.65
CA PRO A 213 -13.72 -6.80 -15.38
C PRO A 213 -13.52 -5.45 -16.07
N ASP A 214 -12.26 -5.02 -16.20
CA ASP A 214 -11.85 -3.73 -16.79
C ASP A 214 -12.50 -3.45 -18.17
N GLU A 215 -12.77 -4.50 -18.94
CA GLU A 215 -13.40 -4.40 -20.26
C GLU A 215 -14.85 -3.89 -20.25
N LEU A 216 -15.55 -3.98 -19.11
CA LEU A 216 -16.94 -3.52 -18.93
C LEU A 216 -17.00 -2.14 -18.29
N ILE A 217 -15.96 -1.71 -17.58
CA ILE A 217 -15.92 -0.44 -16.87
C ILE A 217 -16.03 0.72 -17.87
N GLY A 218 -16.90 1.69 -17.55
CA GLY A 218 -17.16 2.88 -18.37
C GLY A 218 -18.10 2.69 -19.56
N LYS A 219 -18.50 1.45 -19.90
CA LYS A 219 -19.49 1.17 -20.95
C LYS A 219 -20.91 1.43 -20.46
N GLU A 220 -21.79 1.92 -21.35
CA GLU A 220 -23.21 2.04 -21.03
C GLU A 220 -23.87 0.66 -21.00
N ALA A 221 -24.57 0.36 -19.91
CA ALA A 221 -25.25 -0.90 -19.72
C ALA A 221 -26.56 -0.74 -18.95
N GLU A 222 -27.36 -1.80 -19.05
CA GLU A 222 -28.57 -2.02 -18.27
C GLU A 222 -28.41 -3.28 -17.44
N LEU A 223 -28.64 -3.16 -16.12
CA LEU A 223 -28.62 -4.29 -15.20
C LEU A 223 -30.06 -4.72 -14.92
N TYR A 224 -30.33 -5.99 -15.14
CA TYR A 224 -31.61 -6.61 -14.85
C TYR A 224 -31.46 -7.68 -13.77
N LEU A 225 -32.37 -7.68 -12.81
CA LEU A 225 -32.48 -8.75 -11.82
C LEU A 225 -33.83 -9.44 -11.98
N SER A 226 -33.81 -10.74 -12.30
CA SER A 226 -35.01 -11.54 -12.61
C SER A 226 -35.93 -10.86 -13.64
N GLY A 227 -35.34 -10.25 -14.68
CA GLY A 227 -36.04 -9.56 -15.76
C GLY A 227 -36.50 -8.13 -15.45
N LYS A 228 -36.27 -7.61 -14.24
CA LYS A 228 -36.60 -6.23 -13.87
C LYS A 228 -35.37 -5.33 -13.98
N LEU A 229 -35.49 -4.19 -14.67
CA LEU A 229 -34.41 -3.20 -14.78
C LEU A 229 -34.17 -2.55 -13.42
N ILE A 230 -32.95 -2.68 -12.90
CA ILE A 230 -32.54 -2.12 -11.62
C ILE A 230 -31.52 -1.00 -11.76
N TYR A 231 -30.87 -0.87 -12.92
CA TYR A 231 -29.92 0.20 -13.20
C TYR A 231 -29.73 0.42 -14.70
N THR A 232 -29.53 1.68 -15.09
CA THR A 232 -29.09 2.08 -16.43
C THR A 232 -28.05 3.18 -16.30
N GLY A 233 -26.95 3.08 -17.05
CA GLY A 233 -25.87 4.05 -17.01
C GLY A 233 -24.52 3.42 -17.33
N LYS A 234 -23.44 4.19 -17.11
CA LYS A 234 -22.07 3.69 -17.27
C LYS A 234 -21.69 2.76 -16.12
N LEU A 235 -21.20 1.57 -16.44
CA LEU A 235 -20.78 0.62 -15.42
C LEU A 235 -19.55 1.12 -14.67
N PRO A 236 -19.60 1.19 -13.33
CA PRO A 236 -18.45 1.52 -12.50
C PRO A 236 -17.55 0.29 -12.28
N GLY A 237 -16.41 0.44 -11.60
CA GLY A 237 -15.55 -0.71 -11.24
C GLY A 237 -16.25 -1.72 -10.31
N THR A 238 -17.08 -1.22 -9.40
CA THR A 238 -17.86 -2.04 -8.46
C THR A 238 -19.32 -1.65 -8.44
N VAL A 239 -20.22 -2.63 -8.54
CA VAL A 239 -21.66 -2.44 -8.32
C VAL A 239 -22.06 -3.14 -7.02
N LYS A 240 -22.58 -2.40 -6.04
CA LYS A 240 -23.07 -2.97 -4.78
C LYS A 240 -24.60 -3.01 -4.79
N PHE A 241 -25.18 -4.18 -4.54
CA PHE A 241 -26.61 -4.31 -4.26
C PHE A 241 -26.86 -4.32 -2.76
N ALA A 242 -27.62 -3.34 -2.26
CA ALA A 242 -28.08 -3.36 -0.87
C ALA A 242 -29.30 -4.29 -0.77
N VAL A 243 -29.12 -5.43 -0.09
CA VAL A 243 -30.13 -6.49 0.03
C VAL A 243 -30.70 -6.54 1.46
N GLY A 244 -29.86 -6.24 2.46
CA GLY A 244 -30.24 -6.20 3.87
C GLY A 244 -30.07 -7.53 4.61
N HIS A 245 -29.61 -8.59 3.94
CA HIS A 245 -29.25 -9.88 4.51
C HIS A 245 -28.30 -10.67 3.59
N ASN A 246 -27.61 -11.66 4.15
CA ASN A 246 -26.73 -12.54 3.40
C ASN A 246 -27.52 -13.64 2.69
N PHE A 247 -27.13 -13.98 1.47
CA PHE A 247 -27.75 -15.03 0.64
C PHE A 247 -26.67 -15.75 -0.19
N PRO A 248 -26.95 -16.92 -0.79
CA PRO A 248 -25.97 -17.62 -1.62
C PRO A 248 -25.65 -16.83 -2.90
N SER A 249 -24.38 -16.44 -3.08
CA SER A 249 -23.87 -15.72 -4.26
C SER A 249 -24.29 -16.33 -5.61
N ALA A 250 -24.36 -17.67 -5.69
CA ALA A 250 -24.80 -18.41 -6.88
C ALA A 250 -26.22 -18.03 -7.36
N LEU A 251 -27.14 -17.64 -6.46
CA LEU A 251 -28.50 -17.25 -6.85
C LEU A 251 -28.55 -15.91 -7.57
N LEU A 252 -27.65 -15.00 -7.24
CA LEU A 252 -27.54 -13.72 -7.94
C LEU A 252 -27.03 -13.94 -9.36
N LYS A 253 -26.04 -14.81 -9.52
CA LYS A 253 -25.52 -15.24 -10.83
C LYS A 253 -26.63 -15.77 -11.76
N GLU A 254 -27.54 -16.60 -11.26
CA GLU A 254 -28.63 -17.14 -12.09
C GLU A 254 -29.67 -16.09 -12.52
N LYS A 255 -29.78 -14.99 -11.77
CA LYS A 255 -30.88 -14.03 -11.89
C LYS A 255 -30.45 -12.69 -12.45
N LEU A 256 -29.16 -12.38 -12.42
CA LEU A 256 -28.59 -11.13 -12.91
C LEU A 256 -28.31 -11.23 -14.41
N GLN A 257 -28.71 -10.21 -15.16
CA GLN A 257 -28.37 -10.04 -16.56
C GLN A 257 -27.78 -8.65 -16.78
N ILE A 258 -26.63 -8.59 -17.44
CA ILE A 258 -25.97 -7.34 -17.84
C ILE A 258 -26.14 -7.22 -19.37
N LYS A 259 -26.81 -6.16 -19.82
CA LYS A 259 -26.95 -5.85 -21.24
C LYS A 259 -26.17 -4.60 -21.57
N LEU A 260 -25.11 -4.73 -22.38
CA LEU A 260 -24.42 -3.58 -22.93
C LEU A 260 -25.31 -2.88 -23.96
N LYS A 261 -25.40 -1.55 -23.89
CA LYS A 261 -25.96 -0.78 -25.00
C LYS A 261 -24.88 -0.67 -26.06
N GLU A 262 -25.10 -1.32 -27.20
CA GLU A 262 -24.26 -1.07 -28.38
C GLU A 262 -24.43 0.41 -28.76
N GLY A 263 -23.31 1.13 -28.80
CA GLY A 263 -23.20 2.48 -29.35
C GLY A 263 -22.92 2.43 -30.85
#